data_AF-A0A830BT25-F1
#
_entry.id   AF-A0A830BT25-F1
#
_cell.length_a   1.000
_cell.length_b   1.000
_cell.length_c   1.000
_cell.angle_alpha   90.00
_cell.angle_beta   90.00
_cell.angle_gamma   90.00
#
_symmetry.space_group_name_H-M   'P 1'
#
loop_
_entity.id
_entity.type
_entity.pdbx_description
1 polymer ?
#
loop_
_entity_poly.entity_id
_entity_poly.type
_entity_poly.pdbx_seq_one_letter_code
_entity_poly.pdbx_strand_id
1 'polypeptide(L)' 'RGKVRGSWSPEEDAILTAVVKRFGPRNCSLIPRGVPRRAGKSCRLRWCNQLDP' A
#
# COMPACT_ATOMS: atom_id res chain seq x y z
N ARG A 1 -7.78 -15.85 -11.72
CA ARG A 1 -8.10 -15.01 -10.54
C ARG A 1 -6.83 -14.86 -9.70
N GLY A 2 -6.51 -13.64 -9.25
CA GLY A 2 -5.58 -13.38 -8.13
C GLY A 2 -4.11 -13.70 -8.34
N LYS A 3 -3.38 -12.90 -9.13
CA LYS A 3 -1.90 -12.91 -9.08
C LYS A 3 -1.49 -12.28 -7.75
N VAL A 4 -1.29 -13.10 -6.71
CA VAL A 4 -0.63 -12.69 -5.47
C VAL A 4 0.79 -12.28 -5.88
N ARG A 5 0.97 -11.01 -6.23
CA ARG A 5 2.30 -10.42 -6.40
C ARG A 5 2.93 -10.51 -5.01
N GLY A 6 4.12 -11.08 -4.92
CA GLY A 6 4.72 -11.61 -3.70
C GLY A 6 4.84 -10.64 -2.52
N SER A 7 5.51 -11.10 -1.47
CA SER A 7 5.82 -10.37 -0.24
C SER A 7 6.11 -8.89 -0.50
N TRP A 8 5.54 -8.00 0.31
CA TRP A 8 5.84 -6.58 0.22
C TRP A 8 7.32 -6.35 0.51
N SER A 9 7.98 -5.62 -0.37
CA SER A 9 9.35 -5.20 -0.13
C SER A 9 9.37 -4.00 0.82
N PRO A 10 10.43 -3.82 1.62
CA PRO A 10 10.55 -2.68 2.53
C PRO A 10 10.46 -1.33 1.81
N GLU A 11 10.88 -1.24 0.54
CA GLU A 11 10.71 -0.03 -0.28
C GLU A 11 9.23 0.25 -0.58
N GLU A 12 8.44 -0.79 -0.87
CA GLU A 12 7.00 -0.65 -1.10
C GLU A 12 6.28 -0.23 0.19
N ASP A 13 6.66 -0.79 1.34
CA ASP A 13 6.11 -0.42 2.64
C ASP A 13 6.50 1.02 3.04
N ALA A 14 7.72 1.47 2.72
CA ALA A 14 8.16 2.84 2.95
C ALA A 14 7.35 3.84 2.11
N ILE A 15 7.16 3.57 0.83
CA ILE A 15 6.33 4.40 -0.06
C ILE A 15 4.87 4.37 0.41
N LEU A 16 4.35 3.19 0.73
CA LEU A 16 2.99 3.02 1.25
C LEU A 16 2.78 3.89 2.50
N THR A 17 3.71 3.82 3.46
CA THR A 17 3.68 4.59 4.69
C THR A 17 3.77 6.09 4.43
N ALA A 18 4.65 6.55 3.54
CA ALA A 18 4.78 7.96 3.21
C ALA A 18 3.49 8.51 2.57
N VAL A 19 2.88 7.75 1.66
CA VAL A 19 1.64 8.17 1.00
C VAL A 19 0.45 8.13 1.98
N VAL A 20 0.34 7.10 2.81
CA VAL A 20 -0.72 7.00 3.82
C VAL A 20 -0.59 8.09 4.88
N LYS A 21 0.63 8.39 5.36
CA LYS A 21 0.87 9.52 6.27
C LYS A 21 0.51 10.86 5.62
N ARG A 22 0.73 11.02 4.31
CA ARG A 22 0.46 12.27 3.58
C ARG A 22 -1.00 12.49 3.22
N PHE A 23 -1.73 11.45 2.81
CA PHE A 23 -3.09 11.56 2.29
C PHE A 23 -4.17 10.86 3.15
N GLY A 24 -3.74 10.09 4.14
CA GLY A 24 -4.60 9.27 5.00
C GLY A 24 -4.91 7.89 4.41
N PRO A 25 -5.18 6.88 5.26
CA PRO A 25 -5.48 5.50 4.85
C PRO A 25 -6.82 5.36 4.12
N ARG A 26 -7.67 6.40 4.15
CA ARG A 26 -8.90 6.45 3.34
C ARG A 26 -8.64 6.74 1.87
N ASN A 27 -7.51 7.38 1.53
CA ASN A 27 -7.17 7.76 0.16
C ASN A 27 -6.24 6.74 -0.53
N CYS A 28 -6.36 5.46 -0.18
CA CYS A 28 -5.55 4.39 -0.78
C CYS A 28 -5.68 4.24 -2.30
N SER A 29 -6.71 4.83 -2.90
CA SER A 29 -6.90 4.93 -4.34
C SER A 29 -5.79 5.73 -5.03
N LEU A 30 -5.09 6.62 -4.31
CA LEU A 30 -4.00 7.45 -4.81
C LEU A 30 -2.62 6.79 -4.67
N ILE A 31 -2.50 5.76 -3.83
CA ILE A 31 -1.26 5.03 -3.55
C ILE A 31 -0.66 4.31 -4.77
N PRO A 32 -1.43 3.75 -5.73
CA PRO A 32 -0.87 3.13 -6.93
C PRO A 32 0.01 4.06 -7.76
N ARG A 33 -0.13 5.39 -7.62
CA ARG A 33 0.77 6.36 -8.27
C ARG A 33 2.19 6.32 -7.70
N GLY A 34 2.34 6.01 -6.41
CA GLY A 34 3.65 5.82 -5.75
C GLY A 34 4.16 4.38 -5.83
N VAL A 35 3.26 3.40 -5.86
CA VAL A 35 3.60 1.97 -5.92
C VAL A 35 3.00 1.35 -7.19
N PRO A 36 3.63 1.51 -8.37
CA PRO A 36 3.07 1.15 -9.68
C PRO A 36 2.76 -0.35 -9.82
N ARG A 37 3.27 -1.20 -8.91
CA ARG A 37 3.03 -2.64 -8.91
C ARG A 37 1.91 -3.11 -7.98
N ARG A 38 1.31 -2.23 -7.17
CA ARG A 38 0.29 -2.57 -6.18
C ARG A 38 -1.03 -1.81 -6.43
N ALA A 39 -2.15 -2.53 -6.35
CA ALA A 39 -3.48 -1.93 -6.44
C ALA A 39 -3.86 -1.29 -5.10
N GLY A 40 -4.66 -0.22 -5.12
CA GLY A 40 -5.05 0.53 -3.90
C GLY A 40 -5.72 -0.33 -2.83
N LYS A 41 -6.46 -1.38 -3.23
CA LYS A 41 -7.02 -2.37 -2.31
C LYS A 41 -5.94 -3.17 -1.57
N SER A 42 -4.87 -3.55 -2.26
CA SER A 42 -3.72 -4.24 -1.66
C SER A 42 -2.98 -3.33 -0.67
N CYS A 43 -2.82 -2.06 -1.02
CA CYS A 43 -2.18 -1.05 -0.17
C CYS A 43 -2.92 -0.84 1.14
N ARG A 44 -4.26 -0.70 1.09
CA ARG A 44 -5.10 -0.60 2.29
C ARG A 44 -5.00 -1.85 3.15
N LEU A 45 -5.07 -3.04 2.53
CA LEU A 45 -4.97 -4.29 3.27
C LEU A 45 -3.62 -4.44 3.96
N ARG A 46 -2.52 -4.08 3.29
CA ARG A 46 -1.17 -4.09 3.88
C ARG A 46 -1.06 -3.11 5.04
N TRP A 47 -1.58 -1.90 4.87
CA TRP A 47 -1.61 -0.89 5.92
C TRP A 47 -2.35 -1.41 7.16
N CYS A 48 -3.64 -1.73 7.04
CA CYS A 48 -4.47 -2.15 8.16
C CYS A 48 -4.06 -3.48 8.81
N ASN A 49 -3.40 -4.39 8.08
CA ASN A 49 -3.01 -5.69 8.64
C ASN A 49 -1.59 -5.72 9.24
N GLN A 50 -0.68 -4.81 8.84
CA GLN A 50 0.75 -4.94 9.20
C GLN A 50 1.48 -3.63 9.50
N LEU A 51 0.99 -2.46 9.05
CA LEU A 51 1.69 -1.18 9.25
C LEU A 51 0.93 -0.20 10.16
N ASP A 52 -0.36 -0.43 10.38
CA ASP A 52 -1.22 0.28 11.33
C ASP A 52 -1.21 -0.54 12.65
N PRO A 53 -0.47 -0.10 13.69
CA PRO A 53 -0.42 -0.78 14.98
C PRO A 53 -1.71 -0.64 15.79
#